data_AF-A0A6A7Y8U1-F1
#
_entry.id   AF-A0A6A7Y8U1-F1
#
_cell.length_a   1.000
_cell.length_b   1.000
_cell.length_c   1.000
_cell.angle_alpha   90.00
_cell.angle_beta   90.00
_cell.angle_gamma   90.00
#
_symmetry.space_group_name_H-M   'P 1'
#
loop_
_entity.id
_entity.type
_entity.pdbx_description
1 polymer ?
#
loop_
_entity_poly.entity_id
_entity_poly.type
_entity_poly.pdbx_seq_one_letter_code
_entity_poly.pdbx_strand_id
1 'polypeptide(L)'
;MTLSAIGPEGQARLGRAHVLVVGAGGLGSHVLLALAGAGIGRLTIVDHDRVEITNLHRQPLYRMGDIGRPKAEAARDALALYNPEVSVTARSERLRPGNAAPLVASADIVVDAADSLAVTYILSDACRAATKPFVTASVLEQRGYAGAFCGGAPSYRAVFPDMPSTVGSCAANGVLGSAVGVIGSLEAHLALGIALGASPSPLGRLISIDLATFKLGGFRFDGTPEPAGNAIAFIEPSDVTPDDVVVELRDDAEAPEPALPQAVRLDPASVAEGFTPPAGRRVVFCCRSGIRAHRAARLLERREARPLAVIAAGP
;
A
#
# COMPACT_ATOMS: atom_id res chain seq x y z
N MET A 1 11.68 -26.73 6.80
CA MET A 1 11.56 -27.04 5.35
C MET A 1 12.77 -27.86 4.89
N THR A 2 12.59 -28.86 4.01
CA THR A 2 13.67 -29.76 3.52
C THR A 2 14.31 -29.32 2.18
N LEU A 3 13.87 -28.20 1.60
CA LEU A 3 14.40 -27.68 0.35
C LEU A 3 15.88 -27.29 0.51
N SER A 4 16.77 -27.97 -0.22
CA SER A 4 18.23 -27.81 -0.10
C SER A 4 18.71 -26.37 -0.34
N ALA A 5 18.06 -25.64 -1.26
CA ALA A 5 18.38 -24.26 -1.57
C ALA A 5 18.15 -23.27 -0.40
N ILE A 6 17.38 -23.67 0.61
CA ILE A 6 17.10 -22.85 1.80
C ILE A 6 17.78 -23.48 3.02
N GLY A 7 17.61 -24.79 3.21
CA GLY A 7 18.23 -25.55 4.29
C GLY A 7 17.87 -25.05 5.70
N PRO A 8 18.55 -25.58 6.73
CA PRO A 8 18.35 -25.17 8.12
C PRO A 8 18.70 -23.69 8.37
N GLU A 9 19.74 -23.17 7.71
CA GLU A 9 20.18 -21.79 7.88
C GLU A 9 19.15 -20.79 7.35
N GLY A 10 18.62 -21.02 6.15
CA GLY A 10 17.58 -20.17 5.59
C GLY A 10 16.28 -20.24 6.41
N GLN A 11 15.91 -21.40 6.94
CA GLN A 11 14.78 -21.52 7.86
C GLN A 11 15.01 -20.72 9.15
N ALA A 12 16.20 -20.80 9.73
CA ALA A 12 16.55 -20.01 10.92
C ALA A 12 16.53 -18.50 10.62
N ARG A 13 16.91 -18.09 9.40
CA ARG A 13 16.81 -16.71 8.94
C ARG A 13 15.35 -16.24 8.85
N LEU A 14 14.47 -17.04 8.26
CA LEU A 14 13.02 -16.75 8.25
C LEU A 14 12.46 -16.65 9.67
N GLY A 15 12.84 -17.56 10.56
CA GLY A 15 12.40 -17.56 11.96
C GLY A 15 12.85 -16.34 12.78
N ARG A 16 13.84 -15.57 12.32
CA ARG A 16 14.25 -14.30 12.96
C ARG A 16 13.60 -13.06 12.34
N ALA A 17 13.09 -13.18 11.11
CA ALA A 17 12.54 -12.07 10.36
C ALA A 17 11.23 -11.56 10.97
N HIS A 18 11.04 -10.23 10.90
CA HIS A 18 9.81 -9.54 11.21
C HIS A 18 9.25 -8.88 9.95
N VAL A 19 8.04 -9.26 9.55
CA VAL A 19 7.35 -8.66 8.40
C VAL A 19 6.12 -7.87 8.87
N LEU A 20 6.06 -6.60 8.45
CA LEU A 20 4.84 -5.79 8.55
C LEU A 20 4.00 -6.02 7.30
N VAL A 21 2.75 -6.46 7.48
CA VAL A 21 1.77 -6.61 6.40
C VAL A 21 0.64 -5.62 6.62
N VAL A 22 0.48 -4.68 5.70
CA VAL A 22 -0.61 -3.70 5.71
C VAL A 22 -1.68 -4.15 4.73
N GLY A 23 -2.89 -4.40 5.23
CA GLY A 23 -3.96 -5.05 4.48
C GLY A 23 -4.00 -6.55 4.73
N ALA A 24 -5.12 -7.02 5.27
CA ALA A 24 -5.49 -8.41 5.48
C ALA A 24 -6.69 -8.77 4.59
N GLY A 25 -6.82 -8.09 3.45
CA GLY A 25 -7.85 -8.34 2.44
C GLY A 25 -7.50 -9.51 1.52
N GLY A 26 -7.79 -9.36 0.22
CA GLY A 26 -7.60 -10.41 -0.76
C GLY A 26 -6.13 -10.83 -0.91
N LEU A 27 -5.26 -9.90 -1.31
CA LEU A 27 -3.82 -10.14 -1.42
C LEU A 27 -3.23 -10.55 -0.06
N GLY A 28 -3.58 -9.79 0.98
CA GLY A 28 -3.12 -10.01 2.36
C GLY A 28 -3.41 -11.42 2.86
N SER A 29 -4.58 -11.98 2.56
CA SER A 29 -4.92 -13.37 2.93
C SER A 29 -3.91 -14.39 2.39
N HIS A 30 -3.47 -14.23 1.15
CA HIS A 30 -2.50 -15.12 0.52
C HIS A 30 -1.08 -14.86 1.03
N VAL A 31 -0.70 -13.58 1.18
CA VAL A 31 0.59 -13.18 1.76
C VAL A 31 0.77 -13.77 3.14
N LEU A 32 -0.21 -13.57 4.03
CA LEU A 32 -0.15 -14.00 5.42
C LEU A 32 -0.02 -15.53 5.55
N LEU A 33 -0.82 -16.29 4.79
CA LEU A 33 -0.73 -17.75 4.78
C LEU A 33 0.63 -18.25 4.29
N ALA A 34 1.15 -17.63 3.22
CA ALA A 34 2.46 -18.01 2.66
C ALA A 34 3.62 -17.68 3.61
N LEU A 35 3.62 -16.48 4.21
CA LEU A 35 4.66 -16.08 5.17
C LEU A 35 4.63 -16.91 6.45
N ALA A 36 3.44 -17.16 7.00
CA ALA A 36 3.29 -17.99 8.18
C ALA A 36 3.67 -19.45 7.88
N GLY A 37 3.27 -19.99 6.72
CA GLY A 37 3.62 -21.35 6.30
C GLY A 37 5.11 -21.54 6.04
N ALA A 38 5.80 -20.49 5.58
CA ALA A 38 7.25 -20.49 5.43
C ALA A 38 8.00 -20.38 6.77
N GLY A 39 7.31 -20.03 7.86
CA GLY A 39 7.91 -19.89 9.20
C GLY A 39 8.62 -18.54 9.40
N ILE A 40 8.07 -17.45 8.88
CA ILE A 40 8.48 -16.10 9.31
C ILE A 40 8.25 -15.97 10.81
N GLY A 41 9.26 -15.55 11.57
CA GLY A 41 9.18 -15.55 13.03
C GLY A 41 8.14 -14.58 13.61
N ARG A 42 8.02 -13.39 13.02
CA ARG A 42 7.11 -12.34 13.50
C ARG A 42 6.33 -11.70 12.36
N LEU A 43 5.03 -11.56 12.55
CA LEU A 43 4.13 -10.83 11.66
C LEU A 43 3.42 -9.71 12.43
N THR A 44 3.45 -8.50 11.92
CA THR A 44 2.53 -7.43 12.35
C THR A 44 1.52 -7.18 11.25
N ILE A 45 0.23 -7.31 11.56
CA ILE A 45 -0.88 -7.15 10.63
C ILE A 45 -1.60 -5.85 10.95
N VAL A 46 -1.68 -4.94 9.99
CA VAL A 46 -2.43 -3.67 10.12
C VAL A 46 -3.60 -3.70 9.14
N ASP A 47 -4.82 -3.75 9.67
CA ASP A 47 -6.04 -3.64 8.87
C ASP A 47 -7.18 -3.11 9.75
N HIS A 48 -7.91 -2.11 9.24
CA HIS A 48 -8.99 -1.43 9.94
C HIS A 48 -10.38 -2.00 9.63
N ASP A 49 -10.50 -2.83 8.59
CA ASP A 49 -11.76 -3.36 8.12
C ASP A 49 -12.26 -4.53 8.97
N ARG A 50 -13.51 -4.90 8.73
CA ARG A 50 -14.14 -6.11 9.24
C ARG A 50 -14.34 -7.15 8.14
N VAL A 51 -14.41 -8.41 8.53
CA VAL A 51 -14.71 -9.51 7.59
C VAL A 51 -16.16 -9.37 7.12
N GLU A 52 -16.36 -9.42 5.81
CA GLU A 52 -17.68 -9.31 5.17
C GLU A 52 -17.95 -10.49 4.23
N ILE A 53 -19.21 -10.89 4.12
CA ILE A 53 -19.62 -12.01 3.24
C ILE A 53 -19.25 -11.76 1.77
N THR A 54 -19.38 -10.51 1.31
CA THR A 54 -19.04 -10.05 -0.05
C THR A 54 -17.55 -10.16 -0.37
N ASN A 55 -16.72 -10.37 0.64
CA ASN A 55 -15.26 -10.41 0.55
C ASN A 55 -14.71 -11.85 0.58
N LEU A 56 -15.48 -12.81 1.13
CA LEU A 56 -15.02 -14.18 1.35
C LEU A 56 -14.58 -14.92 0.08
N HIS A 57 -15.19 -14.62 -1.07
CA HIS A 57 -14.87 -15.28 -2.35
C HIS A 57 -13.41 -15.07 -2.82
N ARG A 58 -12.70 -14.08 -2.24
CA ARG A 58 -11.30 -13.74 -2.57
C ARG A 58 -10.41 -13.63 -1.33
N GLN A 59 -10.91 -13.97 -0.14
CA GLN A 59 -10.20 -13.86 1.13
C GLN A 59 -10.19 -15.21 1.85
N PRO A 60 -9.41 -16.20 1.35
CA PRO A 60 -9.47 -17.58 1.85
C PRO A 60 -8.92 -17.76 3.27
N LEU A 61 -8.40 -16.70 3.90
CA LEU A 61 -7.98 -16.73 5.30
C LEU A 61 -9.20 -16.82 6.25
N TYR A 62 -10.36 -16.26 5.86
CA TYR A 62 -11.54 -16.15 6.73
C TYR A 62 -12.60 -17.21 6.45
N ARG A 63 -13.50 -17.41 7.41
CA ARG A 63 -14.66 -18.33 7.32
C ARG A 63 -15.96 -17.59 7.61
N MET A 64 -17.09 -18.27 7.38
CA MET A 64 -18.42 -17.73 7.69
C MET A 64 -18.56 -17.30 9.16
N GLY A 65 -17.89 -17.99 10.08
CA GLY A 65 -17.88 -17.64 11.51
C GLY A 65 -17.10 -16.37 11.85
N ASP A 66 -16.30 -15.82 10.91
CA ASP A 66 -15.51 -14.62 11.15
C ASP A 66 -16.23 -13.32 10.76
N ILE A 67 -17.40 -13.41 10.11
CA ILE A 67 -18.14 -12.25 9.63
C ILE A 67 -18.38 -11.25 10.77
N GLY A 68 -18.05 -9.98 10.52
CA GLY A 68 -18.16 -8.87 11.47
C GLY A 68 -16.95 -8.69 12.39
N ARG A 69 -16.02 -9.66 12.48
CA ARG A 69 -14.79 -9.53 13.26
C ARG A 69 -13.79 -8.58 12.57
N PRO A 70 -12.95 -7.84 13.31
CA PRO A 70 -11.85 -7.09 12.71
C PRO A 70 -10.91 -8.02 11.92
N LYS A 71 -10.57 -7.67 10.68
CA LYS A 71 -9.76 -8.52 9.79
C LYS A 71 -8.40 -8.86 10.40
N ALA A 72 -7.71 -7.87 10.97
CA ALA A 72 -6.39 -8.09 11.59
C ALA A 72 -6.43 -9.12 12.73
N GLU A 73 -7.46 -9.07 13.59
CA GLU A 73 -7.64 -10.01 14.69
C GLU A 73 -8.04 -11.40 14.21
N ALA A 74 -8.99 -11.49 13.28
CA ALA A 74 -9.40 -12.77 12.69
C ALA A 74 -8.22 -13.45 11.95
N ALA A 75 -7.40 -12.66 11.26
CA ALA A 75 -6.18 -13.13 10.61
C ALA A 75 -5.18 -13.68 11.61
N ARG A 76 -4.90 -12.96 12.71
CA ARG A 76 -4.03 -13.45 13.79
C ARG A 76 -4.48 -14.80 14.32
N ASP A 77 -5.76 -14.94 14.64
CA ASP A 77 -6.29 -16.18 15.22
C ASP A 77 -6.24 -17.34 14.22
N ALA A 78 -6.55 -17.08 12.94
CA ALA A 78 -6.44 -18.07 11.88
C ALA A 78 -4.98 -18.52 11.68
N LEU A 79 -4.01 -17.61 11.73
CA LEU A 79 -2.60 -17.93 11.60
C LEU A 79 -2.04 -18.67 12.82
N ALA A 80 -2.52 -18.35 14.03
CA ALA A 80 -2.12 -19.07 15.24
C ALA A 80 -2.55 -20.55 15.20
N LEU A 81 -3.70 -20.85 14.58
CA LEU A 81 -4.14 -22.23 14.32
C LEU A 81 -3.36 -22.88 13.17
N TYR A 82 -2.89 -22.09 12.20
CA TYR A 82 -2.19 -22.59 11.01
C TYR A 82 -0.71 -22.91 11.30
N ASN A 83 0.00 -22.01 11.98
CA ASN A 83 1.38 -22.21 12.42
C ASN A 83 1.61 -21.50 13.78
N PRO A 84 1.55 -22.24 14.91
CA PRO A 84 1.66 -21.66 16.25
C PRO A 84 3.07 -21.16 16.61
N GLU A 85 4.10 -21.48 15.81
CA GLU A 85 5.46 -20.99 16.02
C GLU A 85 5.63 -19.52 15.57
N VAL A 86 4.69 -19.00 14.77
CA VAL A 86 4.73 -17.64 14.26
C VAL A 86 4.10 -16.68 15.27
N SER A 87 4.86 -15.68 15.71
CA SER A 87 4.35 -14.63 16.58
C SER A 87 3.60 -13.58 15.77
N VAL A 88 2.27 -13.49 15.93
CA VAL A 88 1.42 -12.55 15.18
C VAL A 88 0.87 -11.44 16.07
N THR A 89 1.11 -10.19 15.69
CA THR A 89 0.53 -8.99 16.30
C THR A 89 -0.54 -8.41 15.38
N ALA A 90 -1.78 -8.31 15.85
CA ALA A 90 -2.88 -7.66 15.14
C ALA A 90 -3.01 -6.20 15.57
N ARG A 91 -3.19 -5.30 14.60
CA ARG A 91 -3.51 -3.89 14.81
C ARG A 91 -4.74 -3.52 13.99
N SER A 92 -5.87 -3.41 14.67
CA SER A 92 -7.15 -2.99 14.08
C SER A 92 -7.23 -1.48 13.91
N GLU A 93 -6.27 -0.91 13.18
CA GLU A 93 -6.15 0.52 12.92
C GLU A 93 -5.89 0.77 11.43
N ARG A 94 -6.23 1.99 10.97
CA ARG A 94 -5.93 2.42 9.61
C ARG A 94 -4.44 2.80 9.52
N LEU A 95 -3.75 2.36 8.46
CA LEU A 95 -2.45 2.96 8.14
C LEU A 95 -2.66 4.38 7.63
N ARG A 96 -1.94 5.31 8.25
CA ARG A 96 -2.03 6.75 7.99
C ARG A 96 -0.63 7.37 8.08
N PRO A 97 -0.40 8.58 7.52
CA PRO A 97 0.94 9.18 7.54
C PRO A 97 1.52 9.27 8.95
N GLY A 98 0.69 9.57 9.96
CA GLY A 98 1.12 9.74 11.34
C GLY A 98 1.52 8.46 12.08
N ASN A 99 1.19 7.25 11.58
CA ASN A 99 1.61 5.98 12.20
C ASN A 99 2.55 5.14 11.32
N ALA A 100 2.77 5.51 10.06
CA ALA A 100 3.58 4.72 9.12
C ALA A 100 5.05 4.59 9.56
N ALA A 101 5.71 5.69 9.93
CA ALA A 101 7.12 5.70 10.29
C ALA A 101 7.48 4.73 11.44
N PRO A 102 6.81 4.75 12.62
CA PRO A 102 7.11 3.81 13.69
C PRO A 102 6.80 2.35 13.32
N LEU A 103 5.74 2.09 12.54
CA LEU A 103 5.41 0.74 12.08
C LEU A 103 6.52 0.19 11.16
N VAL A 104 6.92 0.97 10.16
CA VAL A 104 7.98 0.60 9.21
C VAL A 104 9.33 0.38 9.91
N ALA A 105 9.69 1.27 10.85
CA ALA A 105 10.95 1.17 11.58
C ALA A 105 11.09 -0.15 12.36
N SER A 106 9.96 -0.68 12.85
CA SER A 106 9.93 -1.90 13.66
C SER A 106 10.13 -3.21 12.88
N ALA A 107 9.94 -3.19 11.55
CA ALA A 107 9.96 -4.38 10.70
C ALA A 107 11.26 -4.50 9.89
N ASP A 108 11.59 -5.73 9.48
CA ASP A 108 12.70 -6.00 8.56
C ASP A 108 12.25 -5.82 7.11
N ILE A 109 11.00 -6.18 6.80
CA ILE A 109 10.39 -6.09 5.47
C ILE A 109 8.96 -5.57 5.64
N VAL A 110 8.53 -4.71 4.72
CA VAL A 110 7.18 -4.17 4.67
C VAL A 110 6.47 -4.68 3.42
N VAL A 111 5.24 -5.18 3.59
CA VAL A 111 4.37 -5.66 2.53
C VAL A 111 3.09 -4.83 2.51
N ASP A 112 2.83 -4.18 1.39
CA ASP A 112 1.60 -3.45 1.09
C ASP A 112 0.65 -4.33 0.28
N ALA A 113 -0.29 -4.93 1.00
CA ALA A 113 -1.40 -5.69 0.45
C ALA A 113 -2.74 -4.96 0.64
N ALA A 114 -2.70 -3.63 0.81
CA ALA A 114 -3.87 -2.78 0.93
C ALA A 114 -4.45 -2.45 -0.45
N ASP A 115 -5.74 -2.12 -0.51
CA ASP A 115 -6.42 -1.69 -1.73
C ASP A 115 -6.46 -0.16 -1.89
N SER A 116 -5.40 0.52 -1.41
CA SER A 116 -5.33 1.98 -1.37
C SER A 116 -3.99 2.49 -1.89
N LEU A 117 -4.02 3.24 -3.00
CA LEU A 117 -2.82 3.91 -3.50
C LEU A 117 -2.25 4.91 -2.49
N ALA A 118 -3.08 5.59 -1.70
CA ALA A 118 -2.55 6.47 -0.65
C ALA A 118 -1.65 5.68 0.32
N VAL A 119 -2.08 4.48 0.73
CA VAL A 119 -1.28 3.57 1.58
C VAL A 119 0.00 3.16 0.88
N THR A 120 -0.04 2.77 -0.38
CA THR A 120 1.16 2.39 -1.16
C THR A 120 2.21 3.48 -1.17
N TYR A 121 1.81 4.74 -1.44
CA TYR A 121 2.75 5.86 -1.48
C TYR A 121 3.25 6.24 -0.08
N ILE A 122 2.39 6.24 0.94
CA ILE A 122 2.78 6.47 2.33
C ILE A 122 3.83 5.45 2.78
N LEU A 123 3.61 4.15 2.51
CA LEU A 123 4.54 3.08 2.88
C LEU A 123 5.83 3.16 2.08
N SER A 124 5.77 3.41 0.77
CA SER A 124 6.96 3.59 -0.05
C SER A 124 7.84 4.72 0.47
N ASP A 125 7.25 5.88 0.78
CA ASP A 125 7.98 7.05 1.28
C ASP A 125 8.62 6.76 2.66
N ALA A 126 7.86 6.13 3.57
CA ALA A 126 8.36 5.73 4.89
C ALA A 126 9.47 4.67 4.80
N CYS A 127 9.31 3.66 3.92
CA CYS A 127 10.31 2.61 3.71
C CYS A 127 11.58 3.16 3.07
N ARG A 128 11.46 4.10 2.13
CA ARG A 128 12.61 4.79 1.54
C ARG A 128 13.38 5.56 2.61
N ALA A 129 12.70 6.34 3.43
CA ALA A 129 13.32 7.10 4.52
C ALA A 129 14.03 6.19 5.53
N ALA A 130 13.43 5.04 5.86
CA ALA A 130 13.98 4.07 6.81
C ALA A 130 14.95 3.04 6.19
N THR A 131 15.22 3.13 4.88
CA THR A 131 15.99 2.12 4.11
C THR A 131 15.48 0.68 4.32
N LYS A 132 14.15 0.51 4.39
CA LYS A 132 13.49 -0.79 4.55
C LYS A 132 13.06 -1.35 3.19
N PRO A 133 13.24 -2.66 2.94
CA PRO A 133 12.61 -3.35 1.81
C PRO A 133 11.09 -3.18 1.81
N PHE A 134 10.54 -2.83 0.65
CA PHE A 134 9.12 -2.61 0.44
C PHE A 134 8.61 -3.49 -0.68
N VAL A 135 7.61 -4.32 -0.42
CA VAL A 135 6.95 -5.15 -1.42
C VAL A 135 5.52 -4.67 -1.55
N THR A 136 5.03 -4.50 -2.77
CA THR A 136 3.64 -4.13 -3.04
C THR A 136 3.14 -4.86 -4.26
N ALA A 137 1.84 -5.13 -4.27
CA ALA A 137 1.16 -5.71 -5.41
C ALA A 137 -0.18 -5.03 -5.69
N SER A 138 -0.65 -5.17 -6.92
CA SER A 138 -1.96 -4.69 -7.34
C SER A 138 -2.61 -5.69 -8.27
N VAL A 139 -3.93 -5.83 -8.16
CA VAL A 139 -4.74 -6.71 -8.99
C VAL A 139 -6.07 -6.06 -9.31
N LEU A 140 -6.48 -6.13 -10.57
CA LEU A 140 -7.75 -5.65 -11.08
C LEU A 140 -8.25 -6.64 -12.13
N GLU A 141 -9.52 -7.06 -12.04
CA GLU A 141 -10.10 -8.09 -12.90
C GLU A 141 -9.29 -9.41 -12.89
N GLN A 142 -8.46 -9.64 -13.91
CA GLN A 142 -7.57 -10.81 -14.09
C GLN A 142 -6.11 -10.40 -14.34
N ARG A 143 -5.77 -9.14 -14.06
CA ARG A 143 -4.44 -8.57 -14.34
C ARG A 143 -3.86 -7.97 -13.08
N GLY A 144 -2.55 -8.08 -12.94
CA GLY A 144 -1.88 -7.49 -11.79
C GLY A 144 -0.38 -7.46 -11.94
N TYR A 145 0.27 -6.91 -10.93
CA TYR A 145 1.70 -6.93 -10.79
C TYR A 145 2.09 -7.07 -9.31
N ALA A 146 3.32 -7.50 -9.07
CA ALA A 146 3.98 -7.40 -7.78
C ALA A 146 5.42 -6.89 -8.00
N GLY A 147 5.91 -6.08 -7.09
CA GLY A 147 7.26 -5.53 -7.18
C GLY A 147 7.91 -5.31 -5.82
N ALA A 148 9.24 -5.23 -5.83
CA ALA A 148 10.04 -5.00 -4.65
C ALA A 148 10.95 -3.77 -4.83
N PHE A 149 10.82 -2.84 -3.90
CA PHE A 149 11.31 -1.47 -3.94
C PHE A 149 12.06 -1.14 -2.64
N CYS A 150 12.69 0.03 -2.59
CA CYS A 150 13.40 0.53 -1.39
C CYS A 150 14.47 -0.47 -0.90
N GLY A 151 14.99 -0.30 0.33
CA GLY A 151 15.96 -1.24 0.92
C GLY A 151 17.24 -1.47 0.10
N GLY A 152 17.66 -0.48 -0.70
CA GLY A 152 18.78 -0.59 -1.65
C GLY A 152 18.37 -0.53 -3.13
N ALA A 153 17.07 -0.61 -3.44
CA ALA A 153 16.50 -0.33 -4.75
C ALA A 153 15.71 0.99 -4.77
N PRO A 154 15.39 1.54 -5.96
CA PRO A 154 14.53 2.71 -6.06
C PRO A 154 13.14 2.49 -5.46
N SER A 155 12.52 3.59 -5.05
CA SER A 155 11.20 3.61 -4.43
C SER A 155 10.08 3.35 -5.44
N TYR A 156 8.87 3.15 -4.94
CA TYR A 156 7.69 3.01 -5.79
C TYR A 156 7.52 4.22 -6.72
N ARG A 157 7.87 5.43 -6.26
CA ARG A 157 7.79 6.67 -7.06
C ARG A 157 8.76 6.72 -8.24
N ALA A 158 9.88 5.99 -8.19
CA ALA A 158 10.81 5.90 -9.30
C ALA A 158 10.19 5.19 -10.51
N VAL A 159 9.25 4.26 -10.26
CA VAL A 159 8.53 3.52 -11.31
C VAL A 159 7.18 4.15 -11.61
N PHE A 160 6.48 4.62 -10.58
CA PHE A 160 5.16 5.24 -10.66
C PHE A 160 5.18 6.65 -10.05
N PRO A 161 5.76 7.65 -10.74
CA PRO A 161 5.92 9.00 -10.20
C PRO A 161 4.57 9.72 -9.97
N ASP A 162 3.57 9.38 -10.77
CA ASP A 162 2.23 9.95 -10.74
C ASP A 162 1.20 8.88 -10.41
N MET A 163 0.21 9.24 -9.58
CA MET A 163 -0.95 8.37 -9.39
C MET A 163 -1.76 8.26 -10.69
N PRO A 164 -2.17 7.04 -11.09
CA PRO A 164 -3.00 6.84 -12.27
C PRO A 164 -4.33 7.60 -12.18
N SER A 165 -4.77 8.16 -13.31
CA SER A 165 -5.97 9.00 -13.44
C SER A 165 -7.29 8.21 -13.30
N THR A 166 -7.24 6.90 -13.55
CA THR A 166 -8.37 5.97 -13.45
C THR A 166 -7.92 4.77 -12.67
N VAL A 167 -8.45 4.62 -11.45
CA VAL A 167 -8.29 3.42 -10.65
C VAL A 167 -9.68 2.84 -10.47
N GLY A 168 -9.96 1.75 -11.19
CA GLY A 168 -11.08 0.90 -10.80
C GLY A 168 -10.75 0.28 -9.45
N SER A 169 -11.67 0.33 -8.50
CA SER A 169 -11.54 -0.50 -7.30
C SER A 169 -11.99 -1.92 -7.63
N CYS A 170 -11.46 -2.92 -6.93
CA CYS A 170 -11.99 -4.29 -7.00
C CYS A 170 -13.49 -4.34 -6.69
N ALA A 171 -14.00 -3.41 -5.88
CA ALA A 171 -15.42 -3.27 -5.59
C ALA A 171 -16.24 -2.72 -6.78
N ALA A 172 -15.66 -1.82 -7.59
CA ALA A 172 -16.34 -1.22 -8.74
C ALA A 172 -16.26 -2.09 -10.00
N ASN A 173 -15.11 -2.71 -10.26
CA ASN A 173 -14.84 -3.45 -11.50
C ASN A 173 -14.85 -4.97 -11.32
N GLY A 174 -14.93 -5.46 -10.07
CA GLY A 174 -14.78 -6.87 -9.74
C GLY A 174 -13.32 -7.34 -9.83
N VAL A 175 -13.06 -8.48 -9.19
CA VAL A 175 -11.77 -9.17 -9.28
C VAL A 175 -11.98 -10.67 -9.14
N LEU A 176 -11.29 -11.45 -9.97
CA LEU A 176 -11.35 -12.90 -9.89
C LEU A 176 -10.50 -13.38 -8.70
N GLY A 177 -11.09 -14.17 -7.79
CA GLY A 177 -10.41 -14.64 -6.59
C GLY A 177 -9.12 -15.43 -6.87
N SER A 178 -9.08 -16.20 -7.98
CA SER A 178 -7.85 -16.89 -8.39
C SER A 178 -6.75 -15.94 -8.85
N ALA A 179 -7.10 -14.81 -9.48
CA ALA A 179 -6.13 -13.79 -9.86
C ALA A 179 -5.51 -13.13 -8.63
N VAL A 180 -6.35 -12.81 -7.62
CA VAL A 180 -5.87 -12.36 -6.30
C VAL A 180 -4.92 -13.37 -5.69
N GLY A 181 -5.24 -14.66 -5.75
CA GLY A 181 -4.40 -15.72 -5.21
C GLY A 181 -3.04 -15.85 -5.88
N VAL A 182 -2.98 -15.78 -7.21
CA VAL A 182 -1.72 -15.80 -7.97
C VAL A 182 -0.85 -14.59 -7.62
N ILE A 183 -1.43 -13.38 -7.65
CA ILE A 183 -0.68 -12.15 -7.40
C ILE A 183 -0.24 -12.05 -5.93
N GLY A 184 -1.09 -12.39 -4.97
CA GLY A 184 -0.73 -12.39 -3.54
C GLY A 184 0.33 -13.44 -3.20
N SER A 185 0.33 -14.59 -3.88
CA SER A 185 1.41 -15.59 -3.72
C SER A 185 2.72 -15.11 -4.31
N LEU A 186 2.67 -14.41 -5.45
CA LEU A 186 3.84 -13.77 -6.06
C LEU A 186 4.42 -12.68 -5.13
N GLU A 187 3.56 -11.85 -4.56
CA GLU A 187 3.94 -10.83 -3.57
C GLU A 187 4.66 -11.45 -2.36
N ALA A 188 4.08 -12.50 -1.77
CA ALA A 188 4.69 -13.25 -0.67
C ALA A 188 6.05 -13.83 -1.06
N HIS A 189 6.16 -14.35 -2.29
CA HIS A 189 7.40 -14.93 -2.80
C HIS A 189 8.52 -13.90 -2.90
N LEU A 190 8.21 -12.67 -3.32
CA LEU A 190 9.19 -11.57 -3.32
C LEU A 190 9.66 -11.25 -1.90
N ALA A 191 8.73 -11.16 -0.93
CA ALA A 191 9.07 -10.92 0.47
C ALA A 191 9.93 -12.03 1.07
N LEU A 192 9.60 -13.30 0.81
CA LEU A 192 10.42 -14.45 1.24
C LEU A 192 11.80 -14.45 0.60
N GLY A 193 11.90 -14.13 -0.69
CA GLY A 193 13.18 -13.99 -1.38
C GLY A 193 14.09 -12.94 -0.74
N ILE A 194 13.51 -11.80 -0.32
CA ILE A 194 14.25 -10.76 0.42
C ILE A 194 14.66 -11.28 1.80
N ALA A 195 13.73 -11.90 2.53
CA ALA A 195 13.99 -12.45 3.86
C ALA A 195 15.09 -13.50 3.84
N LEU A 196 15.19 -14.29 2.76
CA LEU A 196 16.23 -15.30 2.53
C LEU A 196 17.53 -14.74 1.95
N GLY A 197 17.53 -13.49 1.48
CA GLY A 197 18.68 -12.89 0.77
C GLY A 197 19.00 -13.61 -0.54
N ALA A 198 17.96 -13.95 -1.30
CA ALA A 198 18.08 -14.65 -2.55
C ALA A 198 18.97 -13.89 -3.55
N SER A 199 19.70 -14.66 -4.37
CA SER A 199 20.48 -14.14 -5.50
C SER A 199 19.97 -14.78 -6.80
N PRO A 200 19.54 -13.99 -7.79
CA PRO A 200 19.48 -12.53 -7.79
C PRO A 200 18.43 -11.96 -6.82
N SER A 201 18.70 -10.76 -6.30
CA SER A 201 17.79 -10.08 -5.36
C SER A 201 16.42 -9.78 -6.01
N PRO A 202 15.31 -10.00 -5.27
CA PRO A 202 13.99 -9.53 -5.70
C PRO A 202 13.89 -8.01 -5.79
N LEU A 203 14.67 -7.26 -4.99
CA LEU A 203 14.68 -5.80 -5.02
C LEU A 203 15.04 -5.27 -6.41
N GLY A 204 14.39 -4.18 -6.81
CA GLY A 204 14.58 -3.56 -8.11
C GLY A 204 13.86 -4.31 -9.23
N ARG A 205 12.82 -5.11 -8.92
CA ARG A 205 12.07 -5.91 -9.90
C ARG A 205 10.58 -5.65 -9.79
N LEU A 206 9.93 -5.56 -10.95
CA LEU A 206 8.48 -5.61 -11.10
C LEU A 206 8.11 -6.75 -12.03
N ILE A 207 7.12 -7.55 -11.65
CA ILE A 207 6.59 -8.67 -12.42
C ILE A 207 5.12 -8.41 -12.66
N SER A 208 4.67 -8.52 -13.91
CA SER A 208 3.27 -8.34 -14.29
C SER A 208 2.69 -9.64 -14.86
N ILE A 209 1.44 -9.93 -14.55
CA ILE A 209 0.73 -11.10 -15.07
C ILE A 209 -0.63 -10.66 -15.61
N ASP A 210 -0.91 -11.02 -16.87
CA ASP A 210 -2.25 -11.00 -17.44
C ASP A 210 -2.77 -12.44 -17.52
N LEU A 211 -3.65 -12.83 -16.61
CA LEU A 211 -4.19 -14.19 -16.53
C LEU A 211 -5.29 -14.45 -17.56
N ALA A 212 -5.87 -13.41 -18.17
CA ALA A 212 -6.80 -13.59 -19.27
C ALA A 212 -6.08 -14.07 -20.54
N THR A 213 -4.81 -13.69 -20.70
CA THR A 213 -3.99 -14.08 -21.86
C THR A 213 -2.79 -14.96 -21.52
N PHE A 214 -2.63 -15.31 -20.24
CA PHE A 214 -1.47 -16.00 -19.67
C PHE A 214 -0.12 -15.34 -20.02
N LYS A 215 -0.10 -14.02 -20.18
CA LYS A 215 1.12 -13.27 -20.47
C LYS A 215 1.83 -12.91 -19.18
N LEU A 216 3.10 -13.30 -19.10
CA LEU A 216 4.04 -12.91 -18.06
C LEU A 216 4.94 -11.81 -18.60
N GLY A 217 5.15 -10.77 -17.80
CA GLY A 217 6.00 -9.64 -18.13
C GLY A 217 6.66 -9.06 -16.90
N GLY A 218 7.29 -7.90 -17.05
CA GLY A 218 8.01 -7.24 -15.99
C GLY A 218 9.36 -6.71 -16.46
N PHE A 219 10.05 -6.01 -15.56
CA PHE A 219 11.34 -5.40 -15.82
C PHE A 219 12.11 -5.22 -14.51
N ARG A 220 13.41 -4.95 -14.64
CA ARG A 220 14.23 -4.46 -13.53
C ARG A 220 14.42 -2.96 -13.64
N PHE A 221 14.55 -2.30 -12.50
CA PHE A 221 14.66 -0.85 -12.38
C PHE A 221 15.77 -0.42 -11.42
N ASP A 222 16.81 -1.25 -11.25
CA ASP A 222 17.90 -1.04 -10.27
C ASP A 222 18.54 0.36 -10.33
N GLY A 223 18.71 0.92 -11.53
CA GLY A 223 19.35 2.22 -11.77
C GLY A 223 18.38 3.37 -12.04
N THR A 224 17.07 3.18 -11.87
CA THR A 224 16.09 4.22 -12.16
C THR A 224 16.22 5.34 -11.13
N PRO A 225 16.45 6.60 -11.55
CA PRO A 225 16.56 7.71 -10.63
C PRO A 225 15.22 8.01 -9.98
N GLU A 226 15.30 8.54 -8.77
CA GLU A 226 14.12 9.02 -8.05
C GLU A 226 13.61 10.31 -8.69
N PRO A 227 12.30 10.59 -8.66
CA PRO A 227 11.75 11.81 -9.24
C PRO A 227 12.42 13.06 -8.65
N ALA A 228 12.76 14.02 -9.51
CA ALA A 228 13.31 15.29 -9.10
C ALA A 228 12.24 16.17 -8.42
N GLY A 229 12.66 17.01 -7.47
CA GLY A 229 11.77 17.89 -6.71
C GLY A 229 11.21 17.26 -5.43
N ASN A 230 10.37 18.00 -4.71
CA ASN A 230 9.73 17.50 -3.50
C ASN A 230 8.56 16.59 -3.88
N ALA A 231 8.55 15.37 -3.36
CA ALA A 231 7.41 14.48 -3.54
C ALA A 231 6.15 15.12 -2.93
N ILE A 232 5.04 15.06 -3.66
CA ILE A 232 3.72 15.44 -3.12
C ILE A 232 3.37 14.38 -2.07
N ALA A 233 3.57 14.76 -0.80
CA ALA A 233 3.43 13.88 0.34
C ALA A 233 1.96 13.77 0.78
N PHE A 234 1.61 12.58 1.27
CA PHE A 234 0.40 12.40 2.05
C PHE A 234 0.64 12.88 3.47
N ILE A 235 -0.24 13.72 3.99
CA ILE A 235 -0.17 14.28 5.34
C ILE A 235 -1.47 13.99 6.12
N GLU A 236 -1.42 14.17 7.43
CA GLU A 236 -2.62 14.16 8.28
C GLU A 236 -3.27 15.54 8.33
N PRO A 237 -4.58 15.62 8.62
CA PRO A 237 -5.21 16.89 8.97
C PRO A 237 -4.50 17.66 10.10
N SER A 238 -3.88 16.95 11.05
CA SER A 238 -3.10 17.55 12.13
C SER A 238 -1.80 18.22 11.68
N ASP A 239 -1.31 17.93 10.49
CA ASP A 239 -0.09 18.53 9.92
C ASP A 239 -0.39 19.84 9.17
N VAL A 240 -1.66 20.22 9.10
CA VAL A 240 -2.12 21.46 8.46
C VAL A 240 -1.98 22.63 9.43
N THR A 241 -1.42 23.73 8.93
CA THR A 241 -1.18 24.98 9.63
C THR A 241 -2.17 26.07 9.19
N PRO A 242 -2.35 27.15 9.95
CA PRO A 242 -3.16 28.30 9.51
C PRO A 242 -2.65 28.97 8.21
N ASP A 243 -1.37 28.80 7.90
CA ASP A 243 -0.73 29.34 6.69
C ASP A 243 -0.91 28.44 5.45
N ASP A 244 -1.59 27.30 5.58
CA ASP A 244 -1.91 26.44 4.44
C ASP A 244 -3.16 26.91 3.70
N VAL A 245 -3.14 26.76 2.37
CA VAL A 245 -4.34 26.88 1.54
C VAL A 245 -4.92 25.47 1.40
N VAL A 246 -6.04 25.21 2.06
CA VAL A 246 -6.68 23.89 2.03
C VAL A 246 -7.81 23.90 1.01
N VAL A 247 -7.76 22.97 0.06
CA VAL A 247 -8.75 22.81 -1.01
C VAL A 247 -9.48 21.48 -0.83
N GLU A 248 -10.79 21.55 -0.62
CA GLU A 248 -11.67 20.39 -0.58
C GLU A 248 -12.22 20.10 -1.98
N LEU A 249 -11.89 18.92 -2.52
CA LEU A 249 -12.34 18.51 -3.86
C LEU A 249 -13.59 17.63 -3.84
N ARG A 250 -14.14 17.37 -2.65
CA ARG A 250 -15.44 16.71 -2.46
C ARG A 250 -16.53 17.77 -2.44
N ASP A 251 -17.61 17.51 -3.16
CA ASP A 251 -18.81 18.36 -3.09
C ASP A 251 -19.58 18.11 -1.77
N ASP A 252 -20.63 18.90 -1.53
CA ASP A 252 -21.45 18.80 -0.32
C ASP A 252 -22.20 17.46 -0.24
N ALA A 253 -22.43 16.78 -1.36
CA ALA A 253 -23.10 15.49 -1.38
C ALA A 253 -22.15 14.36 -0.96
N GLU A 254 -20.90 14.39 -1.41
CA GLU A 254 -19.86 13.43 -1.05
C GLU A 254 -19.35 13.63 0.38
N ALA A 255 -19.22 14.89 0.83
CA ALA A 255 -18.79 15.21 2.18
C ALA A 255 -19.55 16.44 2.68
N PRO A 256 -20.64 16.29 3.45
CA PRO A 256 -21.39 17.44 3.99
C PRO A 256 -20.53 18.37 4.84
N GLU A 257 -19.56 17.81 5.57
CA GLU A 257 -18.53 18.54 6.29
C GLU A 257 -17.17 18.38 5.60
N PRO A 258 -16.40 19.46 5.39
CA PRO A 258 -15.08 19.38 4.80
C PRO A 258 -14.08 18.67 5.73
N ALA A 259 -12.99 18.15 5.17
CA ALA A 259 -11.94 17.48 5.97
C ALA A 259 -11.32 18.40 7.04
N LEU A 260 -11.27 19.71 6.77
CA LEU A 260 -10.82 20.72 7.71
C LEU A 260 -11.74 21.94 7.67
N PRO A 261 -11.99 22.62 8.80
CA PRO A 261 -12.87 23.79 8.87
C PRO A 261 -12.46 24.95 7.95
N GLN A 262 -11.16 25.12 7.71
CA GLN A 262 -10.61 26.17 6.85
C GLN A 262 -10.57 25.83 5.35
N ALA A 263 -11.07 24.66 4.97
CA ALA A 263 -11.01 24.21 3.59
C ALA A 263 -11.99 24.98 2.70
N VAL A 264 -11.51 25.39 1.54
CA VAL A 264 -12.34 25.98 0.48
C VAL A 264 -12.71 24.86 -0.49
N ARG A 265 -14.01 24.67 -0.74
CA ARG A 265 -14.46 23.71 -1.75
C ARG A 265 -14.18 24.24 -3.15
N LEU A 266 -13.58 23.40 -3.98
CA LEU A 266 -13.39 23.66 -5.40
C LEU A 266 -13.73 22.41 -6.20
N ASP A 267 -14.46 22.63 -7.30
CA ASP A 267 -14.65 21.58 -8.28
C ASP A 267 -13.29 21.20 -8.91
N PRO A 268 -12.99 19.90 -9.13
CA PRO A 268 -11.76 19.48 -9.77
C PRO A 268 -11.48 20.14 -11.13
N ALA A 269 -12.51 20.49 -11.91
CA ALA A 269 -12.37 21.21 -13.17
C ALA A 269 -11.88 22.65 -12.94
N SER A 270 -12.32 23.33 -11.87
CA SER A 270 -11.85 24.68 -11.55
C SER A 270 -10.34 24.74 -11.26
N VAL A 271 -9.76 23.66 -10.72
CA VAL A 271 -8.29 23.55 -10.60
C VAL A 271 -7.64 23.50 -11.98
N ALA A 272 -8.21 22.73 -12.90
CA ALA A 272 -7.73 22.63 -14.28
C ALA A 272 -7.96 23.93 -15.09
N GLU A 273 -8.95 24.75 -14.74
CA GLU A 273 -9.30 25.97 -15.48
C GLU A 273 -8.50 27.21 -15.08
N GLY A 274 -7.79 27.19 -13.94
CA GLY A 274 -6.89 28.30 -13.59
C GLY A 274 -6.89 28.70 -12.12
N PHE A 275 -7.19 27.79 -11.19
CA PHE A 275 -7.02 28.06 -9.77
C PHE A 275 -5.63 28.65 -9.45
N THR A 276 -5.62 29.83 -8.84
CA THR A 276 -4.42 30.60 -8.48
C THR A 276 -4.39 30.85 -6.97
N PRO A 277 -3.74 29.97 -6.20
CA PRO A 277 -3.61 30.15 -4.76
C PRO A 277 -2.62 31.29 -4.43
N PRO A 278 -2.76 31.96 -3.28
CA PRO A 278 -1.82 32.98 -2.83
C PRO A 278 -0.36 32.53 -2.94
N ALA A 279 0.51 33.47 -3.34
CA ALA A 279 1.93 33.21 -3.58
C ALA A 279 2.65 32.75 -2.29
N GLY A 280 3.60 31.83 -2.44
CA GLY A 280 4.45 31.35 -1.35
C GLY A 280 3.77 30.42 -0.32
N ARG A 281 2.44 30.27 -0.35
CA ARG A 281 1.71 29.36 0.56
C ARG A 281 1.71 27.93 0.04
N ARG A 282 1.89 26.97 0.96
CA ARG A 282 1.67 25.54 0.69
C ARG A 282 0.19 25.31 0.39
N VAL A 283 -0.09 24.46 -0.59
CA VAL A 283 -1.45 24.08 -0.96
C VAL A 283 -1.67 22.62 -0.60
N VAL A 284 -2.76 22.36 0.13
CA VAL A 284 -3.15 21.03 0.59
C VAL A 284 -4.47 20.65 -0.08
N PHE A 285 -4.43 19.66 -0.98
CA PHE A 285 -5.64 19.16 -1.62
C PHE A 285 -6.21 17.98 -0.84
N CYS A 286 -7.52 17.97 -0.63
CA CYS A 286 -8.24 16.94 0.09
C CYS A 286 -9.23 16.25 -0.85
N CYS A 287 -9.28 14.93 -0.82
CA CYS A 287 -10.40 14.17 -1.36
C CYS A 287 -10.50 12.82 -0.65
N ARG A 288 -11.54 12.03 -0.95
CA ARG A 288 -11.79 10.74 -0.29
C ARG A 288 -10.60 9.77 -0.33
N SER A 289 -10.05 9.49 -1.51
CA SER A 289 -8.99 8.49 -1.70
C SER A 289 -7.58 9.09 -1.86
N GLY A 290 -7.46 10.41 -1.96
CA GLY A 290 -6.21 11.10 -2.31
C GLY A 290 -5.90 11.15 -3.82
N ILE A 291 -6.55 10.37 -4.67
CA ILE A 291 -6.25 10.32 -6.12
C ILE A 291 -6.56 11.65 -6.81
N ARG A 292 -7.78 12.20 -6.61
CA ARG A 292 -8.15 13.52 -7.17
C ARG A 292 -7.26 14.63 -6.60
N ALA A 293 -6.92 14.56 -5.32
CA ALA A 293 -6.05 15.52 -4.66
C ALA A 293 -4.63 15.51 -5.26
N HIS A 294 -4.05 14.32 -5.46
CA HIS A 294 -2.74 14.19 -6.09
C HIS A 294 -2.74 14.72 -7.53
N ARG A 295 -3.80 14.44 -8.30
CA ARG A 295 -3.94 14.98 -9.66
C ARG A 295 -4.01 16.51 -9.67
N ALA A 296 -4.82 17.09 -8.78
CA ALA A 296 -4.94 18.54 -8.63
C ALA A 296 -3.58 19.17 -8.24
N ALA A 297 -2.88 18.56 -7.29
CA ALA A 297 -1.54 18.98 -6.89
C ALA A 297 -0.55 18.93 -8.07
N ARG A 298 -0.52 17.84 -8.85
CA ARG A 298 0.34 17.74 -10.05
C ARG A 298 -0.01 18.75 -11.15
N LEU A 299 -1.29 19.09 -11.32
CA LEU A 299 -1.70 20.14 -12.25
C LEU A 299 -1.16 21.51 -11.83
N LEU A 300 -1.19 21.80 -10.53
CA LEU A 300 -0.67 23.05 -9.99
C LEU A 300 0.86 23.10 -10.05
N GLU A 301 1.54 22.02 -9.69
CA GLU A 301 3.00 21.89 -9.74
C GLU A 301 3.58 22.19 -11.12
N ARG A 302 2.91 21.74 -12.19
CA ARG A 302 3.32 22.00 -13.59
C ARG A 302 3.20 23.47 -14.00
N ARG A 303 2.39 24.26 -13.30
CA ARG A 303 2.20 25.70 -13.57
C ARG A 303 3.13 26.54 -12.74
N GLU A 304 3.38 26.14 -11.50
CA GLU A 304 4.17 26.92 -10.55
C GLU A 304 4.83 26.01 -9.50
N ALA A 305 6.13 26.23 -9.26
CA ALA A 305 6.84 25.55 -8.20
C ALA A 305 6.41 26.07 -6.83
N ARG A 306 5.83 25.19 -6.01
CA ARG A 306 5.43 25.49 -4.63
C ARG A 306 5.35 24.23 -3.77
N PRO A 307 5.32 24.35 -2.43
CA PRO A 307 5.06 23.21 -1.56
C PRO A 307 3.63 22.69 -1.75
N LEU A 308 3.49 21.38 -1.90
CA LEU A 308 2.22 20.69 -2.14
C LEU A 308 2.10 19.49 -1.21
N ALA A 309 0.90 19.27 -0.70
CA ALA A 309 0.57 18.07 0.06
C ALA A 309 -0.86 17.62 -0.26
N VAL A 310 -1.15 16.37 0.10
CA VAL A 310 -2.47 15.77 -0.13
C VAL A 310 -2.97 15.06 1.11
N ILE A 311 -4.29 15.06 1.30
CA ILE A 311 -4.98 14.32 2.36
C ILE A 311 -5.96 13.35 1.69
N ALA A 312 -5.82 12.07 2.04
CA ALA A 312 -6.84 11.06 1.77
C ALA A 312 -7.81 11.04 2.96
N ALA A 313 -8.89 11.80 2.85
CA ALA A 313 -9.79 12.09 3.97
C ALA A 313 -10.66 10.89 4.39
N GLY A 314 -10.74 9.85 3.57
CA GLY A 314 -11.69 8.76 3.79
C GLY A 314 -13.11 9.13 3.35
N PRO A 315 -14.05 8.18 3.49
CA PRO A 315 -15.47 8.40 3.22
C PRO A 315 -16.07 9.45 4.16
#